data_AF-A0A660L162-F1
#
_entry.id   AF-A0A660L162-F1
#
_cell.length_a   1.000
_cell.length_b   1.000
_cell.length_c   1.000
_cell.angle_alpha   90.00
_cell.angle_beta   90.00
_cell.angle_gamma   90.00
#
_symmetry.space_group_name_H-M   'P 1'
#
loop_
_entity.id
_entity.type
_entity.pdbx_description
1 polymer ?
#
loop_
_entity_poly.entity_id
_entity_poly.type
_entity_poly.pdbx_seq_one_letter_code
_entity_poly.pdbx_strand_id
1 'polypeptide(L)'
;MAVRILVAALALALAGFLVVQERGARAADRITGAALADPNPQRLAEATADLSTARRWNPETTPALDLAIAEARAGRYAQAGARIVAVTREEPENARAFQLLCSVAKRYDSDLAATACARGRVLAPPVGSLKRSSGRSTR
;
A
#
# COMPACT_ATOMS: atom_id res chain seq x y z
N MET A 1 42.93 14.99 17.61
CA MET A 1 41.75 15.89 17.60
C MET A 1 40.82 15.63 16.40
N ALA A 2 41.34 15.48 15.17
CA ALA A 2 40.53 15.23 13.97
C ALA A 2 39.55 14.03 14.08
N VAL A 3 40.02 12.89 14.61
CA VAL A 3 39.15 11.69 14.81
C VAL A 3 37.97 11.98 15.75
N ARG A 4 38.16 12.78 16.80
CA ARG A 4 37.09 13.11 17.75
C ARG A 4 36.01 13.99 17.11
N ILE A 5 36.44 14.95 16.28
CA ILE A 5 35.53 15.81 15.52
C ILE A 5 34.74 14.97 14.52
N LEU A 6 35.40 14.06 13.81
CA LEU A 6 34.75 13.13 12.88
C LEU A 6 33.68 12.28 13.59
N VAL A 7 34.03 11.69 14.73
CA VAL A 7 33.10 10.87 15.53
C VAL A 7 31.91 11.70 16.01
N ALA A 8 32.13 12.93 16.49
CA ALA A 8 31.07 13.82 16.93
C ALA A 8 30.13 14.21 15.77
N ALA A 9 30.68 14.53 14.60
CA ALA A 9 29.89 14.84 13.41
C ALA A 9 29.06 13.63 12.95
N LEU A 10 29.64 12.43 12.96
CA LEU A 10 28.92 11.20 12.59
C LEU A 10 27.78 10.91 13.57
N ALA A 11 28.01 11.10 14.87
CA ALA A 11 26.98 10.91 15.90
C ALA A 11 25.79 11.87 15.71
N LEU A 12 26.05 13.15 15.40
CA LEU A 12 25.01 14.12 15.10
C LEU A 12 24.24 13.77 13.81
N ALA A 13 24.94 13.31 12.77
CA ALA A 13 24.30 12.87 11.54
C ALA A 13 23.37 11.65 11.78
N LEU A 14 23.83 10.67 12.56
CA LEU A 14 23.02 9.51 12.94
C LEU A 14 21.81 9.91 13.79
N ALA A 15 21.97 10.82 14.76
CA ALA A 15 20.86 11.33 15.56
C ALA A 15 19.83 12.06 14.69
N GLY A 16 20.27 12.91 13.77
CA GLY A 16 19.40 13.59 12.81
C GLY A 16 18.64 12.61 11.91
N PHE A 17 19.33 11.56 11.43
CA PHE A 17 18.71 10.50 10.64
C PHE A 17 17.62 9.74 11.42
N LEU A 18 17.88 9.41 12.69
CA LEU A 18 16.91 8.73 13.55
C LEU A 18 15.63 9.56 13.76
N VAL A 19 15.76 10.87 13.96
CA VAL A 19 14.60 11.77 14.10
C VAL A 19 13.74 11.77 12.82
N VAL A 20 14.37 11.73 11.65
CA VAL A 20 13.65 11.66 10.37
C VAL A 20 12.91 10.33 10.23
N GLN A 21 13.56 9.21 10.58
CA GLN A 21 12.94 7.89 10.54
C GLN A 21 11.77 7.76 11.51
N GLU A 22 11.90 8.29 12.72
CA GLU A 22 10.83 8.29 13.71
C GLU A 22 9.60 9.08 13.21
N ARG A 23 9.81 10.21 12.53
CA ARG A 23 8.72 10.98 11.91
C ARG A 23 8.04 10.20 10.79
N GLY A 24 8.83 9.50 9.96
CA GLY A 24 8.30 8.63 8.91
C GLY A 24 7.45 7.48 9.47
N ALA A 25 7.97 6.80 10.50
CA ALA A 25 7.27 5.70 11.18
C ALA A 25 5.95 6.17 11.81
N ARG A 26 5.96 7.30 12.54
CA ARG A 26 4.73 7.87 13.11
C ARG A 26 3.71 8.27 12.06
N ALA A 27 4.15 8.77 10.91
CA ALA A 27 3.26 9.09 9.79
C ALA A 27 2.62 7.82 9.21
N ALA A 28 3.41 6.75 9.01
CA ALA A 28 2.90 5.45 8.58
C ALA A 28 1.91 4.83 9.58
N ASP A 29 2.19 4.93 10.88
CA ASP A 29 1.28 4.45 11.95
C ASP A 29 -0.07 5.18 11.93
N ARG A 30 -0.07 6.52 11.73
CA ARG A 30 -1.31 7.29 11.63
C ARG A 30 -2.13 6.91 10.40
N ILE A 31 -1.47 6.67 9.26
CA ILE A 31 -2.13 6.20 8.04
C ILE A 31 -2.74 4.81 8.25
N THR A 32 -1.98 3.89 8.85
CA THR A 32 -2.46 2.55 9.20
C THR A 32 -3.65 2.63 10.15
N GLY A 33 -3.57 3.49 11.17
CA GLY A 33 -4.66 3.76 12.10
C GLY A 33 -5.92 4.27 11.40
N ALA A 34 -5.78 5.17 10.42
CA ALA A 34 -6.91 5.64 9.61
C ALA A 34 -7.55 4.54 8.75
N ALA A 35 -6.75 3.58 8.27
CA ALA A 35 -7.24 2.43 7.51
C ALA A 35 -8.04 1.43 8.38
N LEU A 36 -7.65 1.27 9.64
CA LEU A 36 -8.23 0.30 10.57
C LEU A 36 -9.42 0.83 11.38
N ALA A 37 -9.41 2.11 11.75
CA ALA A 37 -10.46 2.73 12.55
C ALA A 37 -11.73 3.06 11.73
N ASP A 38 -12.80 3.47 12.42
CA ASP A 38 -14.04 3.91 11.75
C ASP A 38 -13.80 5.15 10.88
N PRO A 39 -14.49 5.26 9.73
CA PRO A 39 -14.30 6.38 8.80
C PRO A 39 -14.50 7.73 9.49
N ASN A 40 -13.47 8.57 9.42
CA ASN A 40 -13.48 9.92 9.97
C ASN A 40 -12.81 10.87 8.98
N PRO A 41 -13.49 11.95 8.53
CA PRO A 41 -12.95 12.88 7.53
C PRO A 41 -11.68 13.60 7.97
N GLN A 42 -11.57 13.98 9.24
CA GLN A 42 -10.39 14.64 9.80
C GLN A 42 -9.19 13.68 9.80
N ARG A 43 -9.36 12.45 10.31
CA ARG A 43 -8.29 11.43 10.30
C ARG A 43 -7.84 11.09 8.88
N LEU A 44 -8.76 11.05 7.93
CA LEU A 44 -8.43 10.81 6.53
C LEU A 44 -7.63 11.97 5.91
N ALA A 45 -7.96 13.22 6.25
CA ALA A 45 -7.23 14.39 5.79
C ALA A 45 -5.80 14.41 6.37
N GLU A 46 -5.65 14.12 7.66
CA GLU A 46 -4.35 13.98 8.34
C GLU A 46 -3.50 12.89 7.70
N ALA A 47 -4.06 11.68 7.52
CA ALA A 47 -3.37 10.57 6.86
C ALA A 47 -2.96 10.91 5.41
N THR A 48 -3.77 11.69 4.70
CA THR A 48 -3.43 12.15 3.34
C THR A 48 -2.21 13.07 3.34
N ALA A 49 -2.12 14.00 4.29
CA ALA A 49 -0.97 14.89 4.43
C ALA A 49 0.30 14.14 4.84
N ASP A 50 0.15 13.11 5.68
CA ASP A 50 1.24 12.30 6.20
C ASP A 50 1.92 11.41 5.17
N LEU A 51 1.26 11.08 4.05
CA LEU A 51 1.81 10.15 3.05
C LEU A 51 3.16 10.60 2.49
N SER A 52 3.31 11.90 2.23
CA SER A 52 4.57 12.44 1.72
C SER A 52 5.72 12.25 2.71
N THR A 53 5.43 12.39 4.01
CA THR A 53 6.39 12.16 5.10
C THR A 53 6.74 10.69 5.23
N ALA A 54 5.73 9.80 5.17
CA ALA A 54 5.91 8.36 5.27
C ALA A 54 6.78 7.80 4.12
N ARG A 55 6.64 8.35 2.89
CA ARG A 55 7.35 7.86 1.70
C ARG A 55 8.67 8.58 1.41
N ARG A 56 8.98 9.70 2.08
CA ARG A 56 10.11 10.56 1.72
C ARG A 56 11.46 9.83 1.67
N TRP A 57 11.66 8.91 2.59
CA TRP A 57 12.91 8.16 2.76
C TRP A 57 12.69 6.64 2.82
N ASN A 58 11.46 6.19 2.53
CA ASN A 58 11.09 4.79 2.49
C ASN A 58 10.36 4.51 1.16
N PRO A 59 10.91 3.66 0.29
CA PRO A 59 10.28 3.33 -1.00
C PRO A 59 9.05 2.42 -0.86
N GLU A 60 8.72 1.93 0.34
CA GLU A 60 7.57 1.05 0.55
C GLU A 60 6.22 1.69 0.14
N THR A 61 5.37 0.87 -0.47
CA THR A 61 4.03 1.29 -0.93
C THR A 61 2.92 1.01 0.08
N THR A 62 3.20 0.32 1.19
CA THR A 62 2.22 -0.03 2.23
C THR A 62 1.42 1.18 2.72
N PRO A 63 2.03 2.35 3.06
CA PRO A 63 1.26 3.53 3.46
C PRO A 63 0.31 4.03 2.37
N ALA A 64 0.65 3.87 1.09
CA ALA A 64 -0.24 4.26 0.00
C ALA A 64 -1.45 3.30 -0.12
N LEU A 65 -1.23 1.99 0.08
CA LEU A 65 -2.31 1.01 0.11
C LEU A 65 -3.24 1.22 1.32
N ASP A 66 -2.69 1.49 2.49
CA ASP A 66 -3.49 1.71 3.70
C ASP A 66 -4.32 3.00 3.61
N LEU A 67 -3.74 4.07 3.06
CA LEU A 67 -4.51 5.28 2.76
C LEU A 67 -5.62 5.01 1.74
N ALA A 68 -5.38 4.19 0.70
CA ALA A 68 -6.42 3.81 -0.25
C ALA A 68 -7.55 3.00 0.43
N ILE A 69 -7.23 2.15 1.40
CA ILE A 69 -8.22 1.43 2.21
C ILE A 69 -9.06 2.44 3.00
N ALA A 70 -8.42 3.42 3.66
CA ALA A 70 -9.13 4.48 4.39
C ALA A 70 -10.06 5.30 3.46
N GLU A 71 -9.59 5.67 2.27
CA GLU A 71 -10.37 6.36 1.23
C GLU A 71 -11.58 5.52 0.79
N ALA A 72 -11.38 4.23 0.51
CA ALA A 72 -12.46 3.32 0.11
C ALA A 72 -13.50 3.15 1.21
N ARG A 73 -13.07 3.01 2.48
CA ARG A 73 -13.97 2.94 3.65
C ARG A 73 -14.76 4.24 3.85
N ALA A 74 -14.19 5.39 3.47
CA ALA A 74 -14.88 6.67 3.46
C ALA A 74 -15.75 6.90 2.20
N GLY A 75 -15.92 5.89 1.34
CA GLY A 75 -16.73 5.97 0.12
C GLY A 75 -16.06 6.65 -1.06
N ARG A 76 -14.78 7.02 -0.95
CA ARG A 76 -14.01 7.70 -2.00
C ARG A 76 -13.36 6.71 -2.96
N TYR A 77 -14.18 5.83 -3.56
CA TYR A 77 -13.70 4.68 -4.33
C TYR A 77 -12.81 5.05 -5.52
N ALA A 78 -13.13 6.13 -6.24
CA ALA A 78 -12.31 6.57 -7.38
C ALA A 78 -10.91 7.03 -6.95
N GLN A 79 -10.81 7.75 -5.82
CA GLN A 79 -9.52 8.19 -5.27
C GLN A 79 -8.69 7.00 -4.78
N ALA A 80 -9.33 6.11 -4.01
CA ALA A 80 -8.72 4.85 -3.56
C ALA A 80 -8.21 4.03 -4.74
N GLY A 81 -9.03 3.86 -5.78
CA GLY A 81 -8.68 3.14 -6.99
C GLY A 81 -7.49 3.75 -7.73
N ALA A 82 -7.47 5.07 -7.93
CA ALA A 82 -6.35 5.76 -8.55
C ALA A 82 -5.04 5.57 -7.76
N ARG A 83 -5.12 5.60 -6.42
CA ARG A 83 -3.97 5.35 -5.54
C ARG A 83 -3.46 3.92 -5.65
N ILE A 84 -4.35 2.93 -5.68
CA ILE A 84 -3.96 1.53 -5.85
C ILE A 84 -3.38 1.29 -7.25
N VAL A 85 -3.91 1.94 -8.30
CA VAL A 85 -3.33 1.87 -9.66
C VAL A 85 -1.90 2.41 -9.69
N ALA A 86 -1.60 3.47 -8.96
CA ALA A 86 -0.22 3.95 -8.83
C ALA A 86 0.68 2.87 -8.21
N VAL A 87 0.22 2.22 -7.13
CA VAL A 87 0.95 1.12 -6.49
C VAL A 87 1.14 -0.08 -7.43
N THR A 88 0.13 -0.48 -8.20
CA THR A 88 0.29 -1.61 -9.14
C THR A 88 1.21 -1.31 -10.33
N ARG A 89 1.45 -0.04 -10.65
CA ARG A 89 2.47 0.38 -11.62
C ARG A 89 3.87 0.33 -11.05
N GLU A 90 4.03 0.73 -9.78
CA GLU A 90 5.31 0.64 -9.05
C GLU A 90 5.67 -0.82 -8.74
N GLU A 91 4.68 -1.64 -8.38
CA GLU A 91 4.84 -3.03 -7.98
C GLU A 91 3.93 -3.97 -8.81
N PRO A 92 4.30 -4.27 -10.07
CA PRO A 92 3.46 -5.06 -11.00
C PRO A 92 3.29 -6.53 -10.61
N GLU A 93 4.05 -7.01 -9.62
CA GLU A 93 3.99 -8.35 -9.06
C GLU A 93 3.27 -8.40 -7.70
N ASN A 94 2.79 -7.25 -7.18
CA ASN A 94 2.09 -7.19 -5.91
C ASN A 94 0.63 -7.68 -6.06
N ALA A 95 0.43 -8.98 -5.82
CA ALA A 95 -0.88 -9.61 -5.87
C ALA A 95 -1.92 -8.94 -4.94
N ARG A 96 -1.51 -8.47 -3.75
CA ARG A 96 -2.39 -7.80 -2.79
C ARG A 96 -2.93 -6.49 -3.37
N ALA A 97 -2.08 -5.69 -4.02
CA ALA A 97 -2.50 -4.45 -4.66
C ALA A 97 -3.54 -4.70 -5.76
N PHE A 98 -3.34 -5.72 -6.61
CA PHE A 98 -4.33 -6.10 -7.63
C PHE A 98 -5.65 -6.63 -7.04
N GLN A 99 -5.60 -7.38 -5.94
CA GLN A 99 -6.79 -7.85 -5.23
C GLN A 99 -7.58 -6.69 -4.61
N LEU A 100 -6.90 -5.71 -4.00
CA LEU A 100 -7.51 -4.48 -3.50
C LEU A 100 -8.11 -3.65 -4.63
N LEU A 101 -7.39 -3.51 -5.76
CA LEU A 101 -7.92 -2.79 -6.92
C LEU A 101 -9.18 -3.47 -7.46
N CYS A 102 -9.16 -4.79 -7.59
CA CYS A 102 -10.31 -5.60 -7.99
C CYS A 102 -11.52 -5.37 -7.08
N SER A 103 -11.34 -5.26 -5.76
CA SER A 103 -12.45 -5.05 -4.83
C SER A 103 -13.00 -3.62 -4.85
N VAL A 104 -12.11 -2.63 -4.91
CA VAL A 104 -12.48 -1.20 -4.91
C VAL A 104 -13.08 -0.80 -6.26
N ALA A 105 -12.48 -1.22 -7.38
CA ALA A 105 -12.94 -0.87 -8.73
C ALA A 105 -14.35 -1.38 -9.04
N LYS A 106 -14.78 -2.53 -8.48
CA LYS A 106 -16.15 -3.03 -8.62
C LYS A 106 -17.24 -2.02 -8.24
N ARG A 107 -16.90 -1.00 -7.43
CA ARG A 107 -17.83 0.05 -7.01
C ARG A 107 -17.99 1.20 -7.99
N TYR A 108 -17.08 1.37 -8.97
CA TYR A 108 -17.09 2.54 -9.85
C TYR A 108 -16.63 2.29 -11.30
N ASP A 109 -15.86 1.23 -11.58
CA ASP A 109 -15.32 0.92 -12.91
C ASP A 109 -15.23 -0.61 -13.09
N SER A 110 -16.15 -1.18 -13.88
CA SER A 110 -16.25 -2.63 -14.12
C SER A 110 -15.10 -3.18 -14.94
N ASP A 111 -14.57 -2.41 -15.89
CA ASP A 111 -13.54 -2.85 -16.82
C ASP A 111 -12.17 -2.89 -16.14
N LEU A 112 -11.88 -1.86 -15.34
CA LEU A 112 -10.73 -1.84 -14.46
C LEU A 112 -10.80 -2.97 -13.43
N ALA A 113 -11.99 -3.22 -12.86
CA ALA A 113 -12.18 -4.34 -11.95
C ALA A 113 -11.87 -5.67 -12.62
N ALA A 114 -12.44 -5.94 -13.80
CA ALA A 114 -12.20 -7.18 -14.54
C ALA A 114 -10.71 -7.40 -14.82
N THR A 115 -10.01 -6.35 -15.27
CA THR A 115 -8.57 -6.36 -15.54
C THR A 115 -7.76 -6.65 -14.27
N ALA A 116 -8.05 -5.94 -13.18
CA ALA A 116 -7.36 -6.12 -11.91
C ALA A 116 -7.59 -7.52 -11.31
N CYS A 117 -8.83 -8.03 -11.36
CA CYS A 117 -9.16 -9.36 -10.87
C CYS A 117 -8.50 -10.46 -11.71
N ALA A 118 -8.33 -10.25 -13.03
CA ALA A 118 -7.62 -11.19 -13.89
C ALA A 118 -6.13 -11.23 -13.55
N ARG A 119 -5.48 -10.06 -13.44
CA ARG A 119 -4.05 -9.97 -13.08
C ARG A 119 -3.78 -10.52 -11.68
N GLY A 120 -4.62 -10.21 -10.70
CA GLY A 120 -4.50 -10.75 -9.33
C GLY A 120 -4.57 -12.29 -9.28
N ARG A 121 -5.40 -12.92 -10.13
CA ARG A 121 -5.47 -14.40 -10.25
C ARG A 121 -4.25 -15.03 -10.88
N VAL A 122 -3.59 -14.33 -11.82
CA VAL A 122 -2.34 -14.79 -12.42
C VAL A 122 -1.21 -14.76 -11.38
N LEU A 123 -1.13 -13.69 -10.59
CA LEU A 123 -0.10 -13.51 -9.58
C LEU A 123 -0.28 -14.41 -8.35
N ALA A 124 -1.52 -14.65 -7.93
CA ALA A 124 -1.85 -15.50 -6.79
C ALA A 124 -2.98 -16.47 -7.17
N PRO A 125 -2.65 -17.60 -7.83
CA PRO A 125 -3.65 -18.57 -8.25
C PRO A 125 -4.34 -19.21 -7.03
N PRO A 126 -5.65 -19.50 -7.11
CA PRO A 126 -6.36 -20.13 -6.01
C PRO A 126 -5.85 -21.54 -5.75
N VAL A 127 -5.62 -21.85 -4.46
CA VAL A 127 -5.24 -23.17 -3.94
C VAL A 127 -6.36 -24.19 -4.13
N GLY A 128 -6.50 -24.70 -5.36
CA GLY A 128 -7.55 -25.64 -5.75
C GLY A 128 -7.68 -25.86 -7.26
N SER A 129 -7.03 -25.02 -8.07
CA SER A 129 -7.03 -25.13 -9.54
C SER A 129 -6.24 -26.33 -10.10
N LEU A 130 -5.45 -27.03 -9.28
CA LEU A 130 -4.60 -28.15 -9.70
C LEU A 130 -5.31 -29.52 -9.82
N LYS A 131 -6.61 -29.65 -9.49
CA LYS A 131 -7.30 -30.97 -9.49
C LYS A 131 -8.35 -31.19 -10.60
N ARG A 132 -8.56 -30.25 -11.53
CA ARG A 132 -9.67 -30.35 -12.50
C ARG A 132 -9.29 -30.83 -13.91
N SER A 133 -8.10 -31.42 -14.08
CA SER A 133 -7.61 -31.88 -15.39
C SER A 133 -7.36 -33.40 -15.51
N SER A 134 -7.58 -34.22 -14.47
CA SER A 134 -7.27 -35.67 -14.53
C SER A 134 -8.47 -36.63 -14.56
N GLY A 135 -9.69 -36.14 -14.83
CA GLY A 135 -10.92 -36.92 -14.63
C GLY A 135 -11.77 -37.23 -15.86
N ARG A 136 -11.27 -37.11 -17.09
CA ARG A 136 -12.02 -37.55 -18.29
C ARG A 136 -11.38 -38.83 -18.87
N SER A 137 -11.52 -39.92 -18.12
CA SER A 137 -11.38 -41.27 -18.67
C SER A 137 -12.75 -41.70 -19.17
N THR A 138 -12.84 -41.83 -20.49
CA THR A 138 -13.88 -42.53 -21.23
C THR A 138 -14.19 -43.90 -20.64
N ARG A 139 -15.47 -44.16 -20.36
CA ARG A 139 -16.11 -45.47 -20.53
C ARG A 139 -17.54 -45.24 -20.98
#